data_AF-A0A2H5UYE3-F1
#
_entry.id   AF-A0A2H5UYE3-F1
#
_cell.length_a   1.000
_cell.length_b   1.000
_cell.length_c   1.000
_cell.angle_alpha   90.00
_cell.angle_beta   90.00
_cell.angle_gamma   90.00
#
_symmetry.space_group_name_H-M   'P 1'
#
loop_
_entity.id
_entity.type
_entity.pdbx_description
1 polymer ?
#
loop_
_entity_poly.entity_id
_entity_poly.type
_entity_poly.pdbx_seq_one_letter_code
_entity_poly.pdbx_strand_id
1 'polypeptide(L)'
;MHVKIGLIGKTNAGKTTFFNAATLLQAEVSTYPFTTKQPNYGTGYAVTPCVCRELKVTDNPRNSLCVEGFRHIPIELIDLPGLIKGAWAGKGLGNQFLSVASQADALIHIVDASGSVDEEGRLTEPGKGNPLADVFDIHEELVMWLLKLIDRQDDKIDRNLKAGRDLPETLSSILRGAKITEKHVEAALKLSGLDGKEFGNWKITDEKRFAENLLNVSKPMIILANKMDIETAEANFEILRERLPNYIVVPASAEAELTLRRAVHKGLIKYVPGEEDFKILKESELTSQQRKALDFIQSRILGEYMRTGVQFAINVSVFKLLGMSAVYPISDTVKLSDKSGNVLPDVFLMPPGSTVRDLARTVHTELEKGLLYAVDVRTGLRLPGDYKLKDRDVLSIVSATRRG
;
A
#
# COMPACT_ATOMS: atom_id res chain seq x y z
N MET A 1 -6.65 -11.94 4.53
CA MET A 1 -5.26 -11.44 4.43
C MET A 1 -5.35 -9.92 4.41
N HIS A 2 -4.64 -9.21 5.28
CA HIS A 2 -4.64 -7.74 5.28
C HIS A 2 -3.48 -7.25 4.43
N VAL A 3 -3.77 -6.37 3.47
CA VAL A 3 -2.74 -5.70 2.66
C VAL A 3 -1.92 -4.81 3.58
N LYS A 4 -0.59 -4.95 3.51
CA LYS A 4 0.38 -4.16 4.27
C LYS A 4 1.12 -3.21 3.34
N ILE A 5 1.11 -1.91 3.65
CA ILE A 5 1.86 -0.90 2.90
C ILE A 5 2.91 -0.28 3.82
N GLY A 6 4.18 -0.36 3.40
CA GLY A 6 5.29 0.27 4.10
C GLY A 6 5.55 1.68 3.57
N LEU A 7 5.69 2.66 4.48
CA LEU A 7 6.08 4.02 4.15
C LEU A 7 7.58 4.18 4.34
N ILE A 8 8.32 4.47 3.27
CA ILE A 8 9.77 4.65 3.28
C ILE A 8 10.17 6.05 2.81
N GLY A 9 11.43 6.42 3.06
CA GLY A 9 11.99 7.71 2.65
C GLY A 9 12.90 8.32 3.72
N LYS A 10 13.60 9.40 3.36
CA LYS A 10 14.50 10.12 4.28
C LYS A 10 13.75 10.70 5.48
N THR A 11 14.49 10.97 6.55
CA THR A 11 13.97 11.75 7.70
C THR A 11 13.43 13.10 7.20
N ASN A 12 12.37 13.62 7.82
CA ASN A 12 11.73 14.89 7.44
C ASN A 12 11.06 14.97 6.06
N ALA A 13 11.00 13.87 5.29
CA ALA A 13 10.24 13.80 4.03
C ALA A 13 8.70 13.87 4.20
N GLY A 14 8.21 13.81 5.45
CA GLY A 14 6.78 13.85 5.78
C GLY A 14 6.11 12.49 5.94
N LYS A 15 6.88 11.42 6.20
CA LYS A 15 6.35 10.05 6.41
C LYS A 15 5.32 9.95 7.53
N THR A 16 5.69 10.42 8.72
CA THR A 16 4.80 10.39 9.89
C THR A 16 3.59 11.30 9.69
N THR A 17 3.73 12.42 8.98
CA THR A 17 2.59 13.27 8.59
C THR A 17 1.62 12.51 7.68
N PHE A 18 2.11 11.83 6.65
CA PHE A 18 1.30 10.97 5.77
C PHE A 18 0.61 9.86 6.57
N PHE A 19 1.35 9.17 7.44
CA PHE A 19 0.83 8.11 8.29
C PHE A 19 -0.33 8.61 9.15
N ASN A 20 -0.15 9.74 9.84
CA ASN A 20 -1.19 10.34 10.68
C ASN A 20 -2.40 10.74 9.83
N ALA A 21 -2.18 11.40 8.69
CA ALA A 21 -3.26 11.82 7.79
C ALA A 21 -4.11 10.62 7.32
N ALA A 22 -3.45 9.53 6.95
CA ALA A 22 -4.07 8.32 6.43
C ALA A 22 -4.77 7.45 7.50
N THR A 23 -4.33 7.51 8.76
CA THR A 23 -4.84 6.65 9.84
C THR A 23 -5.93 7.29 10.70
N LEU A 24 -6.14 8.61 10.60
CA LEU A 24 -7.04 9.39 11.46
C LEU A 24 -8.56 9.09 11.32
N LEU A 25 -8.97 7.93 10.79
CA LEU A 25 -10.40 7.56 10.74
C LEU A 25 -10.87 7.07 12.12
N GLN A 26 -11.51 7.97 12.87
CA GLN A 26 -12.45 7.76 14.00
C GLN A 26 -12.09 6.75 15.13
N ALA A 27 -10.91 6.14 15.11
CA ALA A 27 -10.39 5.32 16.20
C ALA A 27 -9.37 6.14 16.99
N GLU A 28 -9.45 6.06 18.32
CA GLU A 28 -8.58 6.73 19.26
C GLU A 28 -7.10 6.55 18.87
N VAL A 29 -6.50 7.63 18.37
CA VAL A 29 -5.05 7.71 18.25
C VAL A 29 -4.53 7.70 19.68
N SER A 30 -4.03 6.55 20.15
CA SER A 30 -3.30 6.49 21.41
C SER A 30 -2.10 7.44 21.27
N THR A 31 -2.14 8.56 21.98
CA THR A 31 -1.05 9.54 22.02
C THR A 31 0.10 8.96 22.82
N TYR A 32 0.90 8.09 22.22
CA TYR A 32 2.22 7.75 22.75
C TYR A 32 3.29 8.64 22.10
N PRO A 33 4.31 9.08 22.86
CA PRO A 33 5.31 10.02 22.37
C PRO A 33 6.09 9.46 21.17
N PHE A 34 6.18 10.26 20.11
CA PHE A 34 6.95 9.98 18.90
C PHE A 34 8.43 9.78 19.25
N THR A 35 8.91 8.53 19.19
CA THR A 35 10.34 8.25 19.20
C THR A 35 10.72 7.43 17.98
N THR A 36 11.74 7.91 17.27
CA THR A 36 12.27 7.46 15.97
C THR A 36 12.92 6.06 15.98
N LYS A 37 12.62 5.23 16.98
CA LYS A 37 13.33 3.96 17.22
C LYS A 37 12.51 2.70 16.93
N GLN A 38 11.19 2.78 16.78
CA GLN A 38 10.33 1.63 16.44
C GLN A 38 9.37 1.97 15.28
N PRO A 39 9.05 1.02 14.38
CA PRO A 39 8.02 1.20 13.37
C PRO A 39 6.65 1.45 14.00
N ASN A 40 5.85 2.35 13.40
CA ASN A 40 4.46 2.56 13.81
C ASN A 40 3.53 1.77 12.90
N TYR A 41 2.52 1.13 13.49
CA TYR A 41 1.48 0.40 12.78
C TYR A 41 0.16 1.13 12.94
N GLY A 42 -0.61 1.24 11.87
CA GLY A 42 -1.92 1.89 11.91
C GLY A 42 -2.84 1.39 10.81
N THR A 43 -4.13 1.55 11.02
CA THR A 43 -5.14 1.16 10.03
C THR A 43 -5.40 2.31 9.08
N GLY A 44 -5.04 2.11 7.80
CA GLY A 44 -5.49 2.95 6.69
C GLY A 44 -6.67 2.28 5.97
N TYR A 45 -7.15 2.91 4.90
CA TYR A 45 -8.26 2.36 4.13
C TYR A 45 -8.01 2.47 2.63
N ALA A 46 -8.21 1.37 1.91
CA ALA A 46 -8.37 1.38 0.46
C ALA A 46 -9.82 1.75 0.14
N VAL A 47 -10.01 2.78 -0.68
CA VAL A 47 -11.33 3.33 -0.97
C VAL A 47 -11.72 3.07 -2.40
N THR A 48 -12.90 2.48 -2.60
CA THR A 48 -13.46 2.18 -3.94
C THR A 48 -14.97 2.45 -3.94
N PRO A 49 -15.61 2.78 -5.08
CA PRO A 49 -17.06 2.90 -5.15
C PRO A 49 -17.77 1.65 -4.62
N CYS A 50 -18.65 1.82 -3.63
CA CYS A 50 -19.41 0.72 -3.07
C CYS A 50 -20.47 0.24 -4.09
N VAL A 51 -20.70 -1.07 -4.12
CA VAL A 51 -21.78 -1.67 -4.92
C VAL A 51 -23.18 -1.34 -4.39
N CYS A 52 -23.31 -0.79 -3.17
CA CYS A 52 -24.62 -0.46 -2.58
C CYS A 52 -25.43 0.55 -3.41
N ARG A 53 -24.77 1.54 -4.02
CA ARG A 53 -25.40 2.53 -4.92
C ARG A 53 -25.94 1.89 -6.19
N GLU A 54 -25.15 0.99 -6.78
CA GLU A 54 -25.51 0.24 -7.99
C GLU A 54 -26.69 -0.71 -7.73
N LEU A 55 -26.65 -1.42 -6.60
CA LEU A 55 -27.67 -2.37 -6.17
C LEU A 55 -28.88 -1.70 -5.49
N LYS A 56 -28.84 -0.38 -5.30
CA LYS A 56 -29.90 0.43 -4.66
C LYS A 56 -30.31 -0.10 -3.29
N VAL A 57 -29.33 -0.48 -2.48
CA VAL A 57 -29.54 -0.97 -1.11
C VAL A 57 -28.85 -0.10 -0.08
N THR A 58 -29.38 -0.11 1.14
CA THR A 58 -28.69 0.38 2.32
C THR A 58 -27.86 -0.75 2.90
N ASP A 59 -26.53 -0.60 2.87
CA ASP A 59 -25.61 -1.58 3.42
C ASP A 59 -25.33 -1.34 4.90
N ASN A 60 -24.99 -2.42 5.61
CA ASN A 60 -24.51 -2.38 6.99
C ASN A 60 -23.25 -3.27 7.12
N PRO A 61 -22.11 -2.80 6.58
CA PRO A 61 -20.89 -3.59 6.53
C PRO A 61 -20.34 -3.94 7.92
N ARG A 62 -19.67 -5.09 8.02
CA ARG A 62 -19.08 -5.64 9.24
C ARG A 62 -17.56 -5.53 9.27
N ASN A 63 -16.91 -5.77 8.14
CA ASN A 63 -15.44 -5.78 8.04
C ASN A 63 -14.85 -4.53 7.34
N SER A 64 -15.70 -3.56 7.04
CA SER A 64 -15.38 -2.33 6.30
C SER A 64 -16.36 -1.23 6.70
N LEU A 65 -16.14 -0.01 6.21
CA LEU A 65 -17.08 1.10 6.37
C LEU A 65 -17.64 1.49 5.00
N CYS A 66 -18.89 1.97 4.97
CA CYS A 66 -19.48 2.59 3.80
C CYS A 66 -19.86 4.02 4.16
N VAL A 67 -19.25 5.00 3.48
CA VAL A 67 -19.50 6.42 3.71
C VAL A 67 -19.84 7.03 2.36
N GLU A 68 -21.03 7.63 2.26
CA GLU A 68 -21.46 8.32 1.03
C GLU A 68 -21.25 7.45 -0.22
N GLY A 69 -21.60 6.15 -0.14
CA GLY A 69 -21.48 5.20 -1.25
C GLY A 69 -20.05 4.83 -1.67
N PHE A 70 -19.04 5.12 -0.85
CA PHE A 70 -17.67 4.64 -1.00
C PHE A 70 -17.37 3.61 0.08
N ARG A 71 -16.75 2.50 -0.32
CA ARG A 71 -16.34 1.41 0.56
C ARG A 71 -14.92 1.65 1.03
N HIS A 72 -14.74 1.77 2.34
CA HIS A 72 -13.44 1.91 3.01
C HIS A 72 -13.02 0.55 3.54
N ILE A 73 -12.08 -0.10 2.85
CA ILE A 73 -11.59 -1.44 3.15
C ILE A 73 -10.32 -1.31 3.99
N PRO A 74 -10.27 -1.84 5.23
CA PRO A 74 -9.13 -1.63 6.12
C PRO A 74 -7.86 -2.31 5.58
N ILE A 75 -6.77 -1.57 5.60
CA ILE A 75 -5.40 -2.02 5.27
C ILE A 75 -4.45 -1.63 6.39
N GLU A 76 -3.30 -2.31 6.48
CA GLU A 76 -2.27 -1.97 7.46
C GLU A 76 -1.24 -1.03 6.83
N LEU A 77 -1.02 0.11 7.47
CA LEU A 77 0.05 1.04 7.14
C LEU A 77 1.17 0.90 8.16
N ILE A 78 2.41 0.96 7.68
CA ILE A 78 3.61 0.84 8.51
C ILE A 78 4.50 2.07 8.25
N ASP A 79 4.61 2.96 9.23
CA ASP A 79 5.56 4.08 9.19
C ASP A 79 6.94 3.59 9.64
N LEU A 80 7.89 3.55 8.69
CA LEU A 80 9.25 3.13 8.97
C LEU A 80 10.08 4.36 9.33
N PRO A 81 10.99 4.25 10.31
CA PRO A 81 11.94 5.32 10.60
C PRO A 81 12.73 5.73 9.35
N GLY A 82 13.17 6.98 9.33
CA GLY A 82 13.95 7.51 8.21
C GLY A 82 15.17 6.64 7.95
N LEU A 83 15.26 6.14 6.71
CA LEU A 83 16.47 5.48 6.25
C LEU A 83 17.51 6.56 5.97
N ILE A 84 18.71 6.36 6.53
CA ILE A 84 19.89 7.17 6.27
C ILE A 84 20.86 6.35 5.42
N LYS A 85 21.71 7.04 4.67
CA LYS A 85 22.76 6.40 3.86
C LYS A 85 23.63 5.47 4.71
N GLY A 86 23.88 4.26 4.22
CA GLY A 86 24.63 3.21 4.89
C GLY A 86 23.84 2.41 5.94
N ALA A 87 22.51 2.47 5.94
CA ALA A 87 21.65 1.66 6.81
C ALA A 87 21.84 0.15 6.57
N TRP A 88 22.04 -0.27 5.32
CA TRP A 88 22.32 -1.68 4.97
C TRP A 88 23.64 -2.21 5.57
N ALA A 89 24.64 -1.34 5.74
CA ALA A 89 25.97 -1.72 6.25
C ALA A 89 25.95 -2.09 7.74
N GLY A 90 24.83 -1.87 8.45
CA GLY A 90 24.71 -2.16 9.88
C GLY A 90 25.14 -0.99 10.78
N LYS A 91 25.29 0.22 10.22
CA LYS A 91 25.34 1.44 11.02
C LYS A 91 23.95 1.71 11.60
N GLY A 92 23.75 1.40 12.88
CA GLY A 92 22.51 1.67 13.62
C GLY A 92 21.39 0.63 13.46
N LEU A 93 20.13 1.05 13.63
CA LEU A 93 18.92 0.19 13.63
C LEU A 93 18.44 -0.27 12.23
N GLY A 94 19.19 0.05 11.15
CA GLY A 94 18.77 -0.13 9.75
C GLY A 94 18.29 -1.55 9.38
N ASN A 95 18.96 -2.59 9.85
CA ASN A 95 18.57 -3.98 9.57
C ASN A 95 17.19 -4.35 10.14
N GLN A 96 16.79 -3.79 11.29
CA GLN A 96 15.47 -4.06 11.87
C GLN A 96 14.37 -3.37 11.06
N PHE A 97 14.62 -2.16 10.56
CA PHE A 97 13.66 -1.42 9.73
C PHE A 97 13.47 -2.07 8.36
N LEU A 98 14.55 -2.54 7.74
CA LEU A 98 14.48 -3.22 6.46
C LEU A 98 13.76 -4.57 6.58
N SER A 99 13.92 -5.27 7.72
CA SER A 99 13.11 -6.45 8.02
C SER A 99 11.61 -6.12 8.09
N VAL A 100 11.22 -4.96 8.60
CA VAL A 100 9.81 -4.55 8.69
C VAL A 100 9.29 -4.12 7.32
N ALA A 101 10.06 -3.32 6.57
CA ALA A 101 9.77 -2.98 5.19
C ALA A 101 9.54 -4.22 4.32
N SER A 102 10.32 -5.28 4.57
CA SER A 102 10.20 -6.54 3.85
C SER A 102 8.93 -7.34 4.18
N GLN A 103 8.19 -7.01 5.22
CA GLN A 103 6.88 -7.60 5.49
C GLN A 103 5.74 -6.87 4.77
N ALA A 104 6.00 -5.72 4.17
CA ALA A 104 5.02 -5.01 3.36
C ALA A 104 4.76 -5.77 2.05
N ASP A 105 3.54 -5.63 1.54
CA ASP A 105 3.15 -6.15 0.23
C ASP A 105 3.49 -5.13 -0.87
N ALA A 106 3.41 -3.83 -0.56
CA ALA A 106 3.89 -2.73 -1.40
C ALA A 106 4.54 -1.62 -0.56
N LEU A 107 5.31 -0.74 -1.22
CA LEU A 107 5.95 0.41 -0.57
C LEU A 107 5.45 1.73 -1.18
N ILE A 108 5.25 2.73 -0.33
CA ILE A 108 5.10 4.12 -0.75
C ILE A 108 6.39 4.83 -0.35
N HIS A 109 7.19 5.20 -1.34
CA HIS A 109 8.38 6.01 -1.10
C HIS A 109 7.99 7.48 -1.05
N ILE A 110 8.00 8.03 0.16
CA ILE A 110 7.71 9.44 0.42
C ILE A 110 8.99 10.24 0.18
N VAL A 111 8.92 11.14 -0.79
CA VAL A 111 10.01 11.99 -1.24
C VAL A 111 9.63 13.43 -0.94
N ASP A 112 10.57 14.21 -0.40
CA ASP A 112 10.35 15.64 -0.23
C ASP A 112 10.50 16.36 -1.56
N ALA A 113 9.41 16.59 -2.29
CA ALA A 113 9.45 17.28 -3.57
C ALA A 113 9.90 18.74 -3.42
N SER A 114 9.68 19.38 -2.27
CA SER A 114 10.11 20.77 -2.05
C SER A 114 11.63 20.97 -2.07
N GLY A 115 12.42 19.89 -1.93
CA GLY A 115 13.86 19.99 -1.79
C GLY A 115 14.27 20.75 -0.52
N SER A 116 13.48 20.67 0.57
CA SER A 116 13.80 21.27 1.87
C SER A 116 14.51 20.29 2.81
N VAL A 117 15.02 19.17 2.28
CA VAL A 117 15.78 18.16 3.02
C VAL A 117 17.13 17.95 2.33
N ASP A 118 18.21 17.98 3.11
CA ASP A 118 19.58 17.76 2.63
C ASP A 118 19.92 16.26 2.48
N GLU A 119 21.13 15.95 2.01
CA GLU A 119 21.59 14.58 1.78
C GLU A 119 21.54 13.71 3.04
N GLU A 120 21.76 14.29 4.22
CA GLU A 120 21.72 13.64 5.52
C GLU A 120 20.30 13.51 6.12
N GLY A 121 19.27 14.04 5.46
CA GLY A 121 17.90 14.01 5.95
C GLY A 121 17.54 15.13 6.93
N ARG A 122 18.35 16.20 7.00
CA ARG A 122 18.12 17.38 7.84
C ARG A 122 17.39 18.46 7.06
N LEU A 123 16.69 19.34 7.76
CA LEU A 123 15.98 20.46 7.14
C LEU A 123 16.97 21.49 6.59
N THR A 124 16.70 21.97 5.37
CA THR A 124 17.42 23.05 4.69
C THR A 124 16.40 23.97 3.99
N GLU A 125 16.88 25.04 3.35
CA GLU A 125 16.00 25.92 2.57
C GLU A 125 15.38 25.16 1.38
N PRO A 126 14.08 25.35 1.09
CA PRO A 126 13.42 24.73 -0.06
C PRO A 126 14.19 24.96 -1.37
N GLY A 127 14.27 23.92 -2.20
CA GLY A 127 14.99 23.91 -3.47
C GLY A 127 16.50 23.63 -3.38
N LYS A 128 17.08 23.50 -2.18
CA LYS A 128 18.51 23.14 -2.01
C LYS A 128 18.77 21.63 -2.03
N GLY A 129 17.78 20.83 -1.64
CA GLY A 129 17.84 19.36 -1.66
C GLY A 129 17.68 18.79 -3.08
N ASN A 130 17.95 17.48 -3.22
CA ASN A 130 17.81 16.77 -4.48
C ASN A 130 16.85 15.59 -4.35
N PRO A 131 15.54 15.79 -4.60
CA PRO A 131 14.51 14.77 -4.43
C PRO A 131 14.74 13.53 -5.31
N LEU A 132 15.34 13.70 -6.49
CA LEU A 132 15.64 12.59 -7.39
C LEU A 132 16.78 11.72 -6.86
N ALA A 133 17.84 12.35 -6.32
CA ALA A 133 18.93 11.62 -5.68
C ALA A 133 18.43 10.84 -4.46
N ASP A 134 17.50 11.42 -3.69
CA ASP A 134 16.91 10.75 -2.53
C ASP A 134 16.20 9.43 -2.89
N VAL A 135 15.52 9.38 -4.04
CA VAL A 135 14.88 8.15 -4.53
C VAL A 135 15.92 7.07 -4.80
N PHE A 136 17.01 7.42 -5.49
CA PHE A 136 18.06 6.47 -5.82
C PHE A 136 18.83 6.01 -4.58
N ASP A 137 19.11 6.91 -3.64
CA ASP A 137 19.76 6.58 -2.37
C ASP A 137 18.95 5.50 -1.63
N ILE A 138 17.64 5.70 -1.46
CA ILE A 138 16.78 4.76 -0.73
C ILE A 138 16.64 3.44 -1.49
N HIS A 139 16.52 3.48 -2.82
CA HIS A 139 16.46 2.28 -3.64
C HIS A 139 17.74 1.44 -3.48
N GLU A 140 18.91 2.08 -3.56
CA GLU A 140 20.20 1.41 -3.37
C GLU A 140 20.30 0.77 -1.98
N GLU A 141 19.83 1.44 -0.91
CA GLU A 141 19.81 0.86 0.44
C GLU A 141 18.98 -0.44 0.51
N LEU A 142 17.82 -0.49 -0.16
CA LEU A 142 16.97 -1.69 -0.21
C LEU A 142 17.66 -2.82 -0.98
N VAL A 143 18.27 -2.52 -2.13
CA VAL A 143 18.99 -3.49 -2.97
C VAL A 143 20.18 -4.07 -2.21
N MET A 144 21.01 -3.23 -1.61
CA MET A 144 22.19 -3.65 -0.86
C MET A 144 21.83 -4.47 0.38
N TRP A 145 20.69 -4.17 1.02
CA TRP A 145 20.18 -4.99 2.11
C TRP A 145 19.76 -6.39 1.64
N LEU A 146 19.06 -6.48 0.51
CA LEU A 146 18.62 -7.76 -0.03
C LEU A 146 19.83 -8.61 -0.44
N LEU A 147 20.82 -8.01 -1.09
CA LEU A 147 22.10 -8.66 -1.39
C LEU A 147 22.76 -9.21 -0.14
N LYS A 148 22.91 -8.39 0.90
CA LYS A 148 23.51 -8.80 2.17
C LYS A 148 22.73 -9.93 2.86
N LEU A 149 21.41 -9.98 2.66
CA LEU A 149 20.58 -11.05 3.23
C LEU A 149 20.84 -12.38 2.51
N ILE A 150 21.00 -12.34 1.19
CA ILE A 150 21.36 -13.51 0.36
C ILE A 150 22.79 -13.97 0.67
N ASP A 151 23.75 -13.06 0.65
CA ASP A 151 25.19 -13.29 0.90
C ASP A 151 25.44 -13.96 2.26
N ARG A 152 24.72 -13.53 3.32
CA ARG A 152 24.77 -14.15 4.65
C ARG A 152 24.35 -15.63 4.68
N GLN A 153 23.72 -16.13 3.63
CA GLN A 153 23.21 -17.49 3.54
C GLN A 153 23.86 -18.27 2.40
N ASP A 154 24.97 -17.78 1.82
CA ASP A 154 25.64 -18.39 0.67
C ASP A 154 25.97 -19.88 0.89
N ASP A 155 26.62 -20.22 2.01
CA ASP A 155 26.93 -21.62 2.39
C ASP A 155 25.68 -22.52 2.49
N LYS A 156 24.53 -21.94 2.85
CA LYS A 156 23.27 -22.70 2.93
C LYS A 156 22.64 -22.86 1.55
N ILE A 157 22.74 -21.85 0.70
CA ILE A 157 22.30 -21.91 -0.70
C ILE A 157 23.08 -22.99 -1.43
N ASP A 158 24.42 -22.96 -1.38
CA ASP A 158 25.29 -23.94 -2.03
C ASP A 158 24.99 -25.38 -1.57
N ARG A 159 24.83 -25.61 -0.26
CA ARG A 159 24.45 -26.93 0.27
C ARG A 159 23.10 -27.42 -0.22
N ASN A 160 22.09 -26.54 -0.30
CA ASN A 160 20.75 -26.91 -0.77
C ASN A 160 20.75 -27.24 -2.26
N LEU A 161 21.49 -26.46 -3.07
CA LEU A 161 21.64 -26.70 -4.51
C LEU A 161 22.39 -28.02 -4.78
N LYS A 162 23.47 -28.30 -4.04
CA LYS A 162 24.18 -29.60 -4.10
C LYS A 162 23.31 -30.79 -3.68
N ALA A 163 22.33 -30.55 -2.81
CA ALA A 163 21.34 -31.56 -2.41
C ALA A 163 20.21 -31.75 -3.45
N GLY A 164 20.27 -31.06 -4.60
CA GLY A 164 19.32 -31.20 -5.71
C GLY A 164 18.06 -30.35 -5.61
N ARG A 165 18.00 -29.40 -4.67
CA ARG A 165 16.92 -28.39 -4.67
C ARG A 165 17.16 -27.36 -5.76
N ASP A 166 16.08 -26.81 -6.30
CA ASP A 166 16.20 -25.70 -7.24
C ASP A 166 16.50 -24.37 -6.53
N LEU A 167 16.94 -23.38 -7.31
CA LEU A 167 17.27 -22.06 -6.81
C LEU A 167 16.02 -21.27 -6.33
N PRO A 168 14.87 -21.29 -7.03
CA PRO A 168 13.64 -20.67 -6.56
C PRO A 168 13.15 -21.14 -5.18
N GLU A 169 13.07 -22.45 -4.95
CA GLU A 169 12.69 -23.06 -3.67
C GLU A 169 13.69 -22.66 -2.58
N THR A 170 14.99 -22.74 -2.90
CA THR A 170 16.06 -22.41 -1.95
C THR A 170 16.02 -20.96 -1.51
N LEU A 171 15.97 -20.01 -2.45
CA LEU A 171 15.95 -18.58 -2.16
C LEU A 171 14.64 -18.17 -1.48
N SER A 172 13.49 -18.66 -1.94
CA SER A 172 12.21 -18.35 -1.29
C SER A 172 12.13 -18.88 0.14
N SER A 173 12.71 -20.06 0.42
CA SER A 173 12.79 -20.59 1.78
C SER A 173 13.64 -19.71 2.69
N ILE A 174 14.75 -19.14 2.19
CA ILE A 174 15.64 -18.24 2.94
C ILE A 174 14.97 -16.88 3.14
N LEU A 175 14.33 -16.36 2.10
CA LEU A 175 13.72 -15.04 2.03
C LEU A 175 12.25 -15.02 2.49
N ARG A 176 11.76 -16.12 3.08
CA ARG A 176 10.37 -16.24 3.55
C ARG A 176 9.98 -15.14 4.53
N GLY A 177 10.92 -14.70 5.38
CA GLY A 177 10.71 -13.58 6.31
C GLY A 177 10.40 -12.24 5.63
N ALA A 178 10.85 -12.08 4.38
CA ALA A 178 10.59 -10.93 3.51
C ALA A 178 9.36 -11.12 2.59
N LYS A 179 8.54 -12.16 2.85
CA LYS A 179 7.40 -12.57 2.00
C LYS A 179 7.80 -12.78 0.52
N ILE A 180 9.03 -13.20 0.27
CA ILE A 180 9.49 -13.52 -1.08
C ILE A 180 9.07 -14.96 -1.40
N THR A 181 8.35 -15.14 -2.50
CA THR A 181 7.84 -16.45 -2.94
C THR A 181 8.68 -16.99 -4.08
N GLU A 182 8.53 -18.28 -4.39
CA GLU A 182 9.19 -18.90 -5.56
C GLU A 182 8.85 -18.14 -6.85
N LYS A 183 7.59 -17.75 -7.05
CA LYS A 183 7.15 -16.94 -8.20
C LYS A 183 7.88 -15.60 -8.30
N HIS A 184 8.19 -14.95 -7.17
CA HIS A 184 8.98 -13.72 -7.18
C HIS A 184 10.41 -14.00 -7.63
N VAL A 185 11.02 -15.08 -7.14
CA VAL A 185 12.39 -15.48 -7.52
C VAL A 185 12.45 -15.84 -9.00
N GLU A 186 11.54 -16.66 -9.50
CA GLU A 186 11.42 -17.04 -10.92
C GLU A 186 11.28 -15.81 -11.81
N ALA A 187 10.37 -14.88 -11.47
CA ALA A 187 10.20 -13.65 -12.22
C ALA A 187 11.47 -12.80 -12.23
N ALA A 188 12.14 -12.67 -11.07
CA ALA A 188 13.38 -11.92 -10.96
C ALA A 188 14.52 -12.55 -11.77
N LEU A 189 14.67 -13.88 -11.75
CA LEU A 189 15.67 -14.61 -12.55
C LEU A 189 15.46 -14.34 -14.04
N LYS A 190 14.20 -14.44 -14.51
CA LYS A 190 13.84 -14.18 -15.90
C LYS A 190 14.12 -12.73 -16.32
N LEU A 191 13.68 -11.75 -15.52
CA LEU A 191 13.95 -10.32 -15.78
C LEU A 191 15.44 -9.99 -15.77
N SER A 192 16.23 -10.73 -14.98
CA SER A 192 17.67 -10.54 -14.87
C SER A 192 18.47 -11.31 -15.93
N GLY A 193 17.82 -12.12 -16.77
CA GLY A 193 18.51 -13.00 -17.72
C GLY A 193 19.43 -14.02 -17.02
N LEU A 194 19.04 -14.49 -15.83
CA LEU A 194 19.78 -15.48 -15.03
C LEU A 194 19.07 -16.83 -14.98
N ASP A 195 17.97 -16.98 -15.72
CA ASP A 195 17.29 -18.26 -15.88
C ASP A 195 18.24 -19.30 -16.50
N GLY A 196 18.35 -20.46 -15.85
CA GLY A 196 19.30 -21.51 -16.21
C GLY A 196 20.78 -21.22 -15.94
N LYS A 197 21.14 -20.03 -15.43
CA LYS A 197 22.53 -19.74 -15.04
C LYS A 197 22.81 -20.23 -13.63
N GLU A 198 23.83 -21.07 -13.47
CA GLU A 198 24.27 -21.55 -12.17
C GLU A 198 24.63 -20.41 -11.21
N PHE A 199 24.09 -20.47 -9.99
CA PHE A 199 24.26 -19.45 -8.96
C PHE A 199 25.72 -19.14 -8.64
N GLY A 200 26.58 -20.18 -8.53
CA GLY A 200 28.01 -20.00 -8.27
C GLY A 200 28.78 -19.28 -9.39
N ASN A 201 28.19 -19.08 -10.57
CA ASN A 201 28.79 -18.35 -11.69
C ASN A 201 28.26 -16.91 -11.82
N TRP A 202 27.47 -16.45 -10.85
CA TRP A 202 26.98 -15.07 -10.82
C TRP A 202 28.14 -14.11 -10.56
N LYS A 203 28.15 -13.00 -11.29
CA LYS A 203 29.03 -11.87 -11.00
C LYS A 203 28.33 -10.94 -10.02
N ILE A 204 29.08 -10.08 -9.34
CA ILE A 204 28.52 -9.01 -8.50
C ILE A 204 27.46 -8.17 -9.25
N THR A 205 27.67 -7.93 -10.56
CA THR A 205 26.69 -7.22 -11.40
C THR A 205 25.41 -8.03 -11.65
N ASP A 206 25.52 -9.36 -11.72
CA ASP A 206 24.35 -10.24 -11.85
C ASP A 206 23.55 -10.30 -10.56
N GLU A 207 24.23 -10.43 -9.42
CA GLU A 207 23.61 -10.40 -8.09
C GLU A 207 22.85 -9.09 -7.87
N LYS A 208 23.48 -7.95 -8.15
CA LYS A 208 22.83 -6.63 -7.99
C LYS A 208 21.59 -6.51 -8.86
N ARG A 209 21.70 -6.87 -10.15
CA ARG A 209 20.55 -6.87 -11.08
C ARG A 209 19.44 -7.82 -10.64
N PHE A 210 19.79 -8.98 -10.11
CA PHE A 210 18.83 -9.91 -9.52
C PHE A 210 18.12 -9.30 -8.31
N ALA A 211 18.86 -8.69 -7.38
CA ALA A 211 18.30 -8.05 -6.20
C ALA A 211 17.37 -6.88 -6.56
N GLU A 212 17.76 -6.03 -7.52
CA GLU A 212 16.91 -4.96 -8.05
C GLU A 212 15.58 -5.50 -8.61
N ASN A 213 15.66 -6.49 -9.50
CA ASN A 213 14.45 -7.10 -10.08
C ASN A 213 13.61 -7.84 -9.03
N LEU A 214 14.25 -8.52 -8.09
CA LEU A 214 13.57 -9.21 -6.99
C LEU A 214 12.84 -8.22 -6.09
N LEU A 215 13.44 -7.08 -5.77
CA LEU A 215 12.80 -6.00 -5.04
C LEU A 215 11.58 -5.47 -5.83
N ASN A 216 11.73 -5.19 -7.12
CA ASN A 216 10.66 -4.66 -7.95
C ASN A 216 9.44 -5.58 -8.04
N VAL A 217 9.64 -6.90 -8.15
CA VAL A 217 8.53 -7.87 -8.23
C VAL A 217 7.95 -8.25 -6.88
N SER A 218 8.76 -8.27 -5.82
CA SER A 218 8.32 -8.73 -4.49
C SER A 218 7.87 -7.60 -3.56
N LYS A 219 8.28 -6.37 -3.86
CA LYS A 219 8.02 -5.13 -3.12
C LYS A 219 7.79 -3.99 -4.12
N PRO A 220 6.77 -4.11 -4.98
CA PRO A 220 6.45 -3.03 -5.91
C PRO A 220 6.23 -1.73 -5.14
N MET A 221 6.63 -0.61 -5.74
CA MET A 221 6.57 0.69 -5.08
C MET A 221 6.05 1.81 -5.96
N ILE A 222 5.42 2.79 -5.33
CA ILE A 222 5.15 4.11 -5.93
C ILE A 222 6.05 5.17 -5.30
N ILE A 223 6.27 6.25 -6.05
CA ILE A 223 6.95 7.44 -5.54
C ILE A 223 5.88 8.47 -5.19
N LEU A 224 5.87 8.94 -3.95
CA LEU A 224 5.01 10.01 -3.49
C LEU A 224 5.84 11.30 -3.39
N ALA A 225 5.63 12.21 -4.35
CA ALA A 225 6.19 13.55 -4.31
C ALA A 225 5.39 14.38 -3.29
N ASN A 226 5.88 14.43 -2.05
CA ASN A 226 5.21 15.07 -0.93
C ASN A 226 5.64 16.54 -0.77
N LYS A 227 4.88 17.29 0.03
CA LYS A 227 5.05 18.74 0.25
C LYS A 227 4.75 19.59 -0.98
N MET A 228 3.77 19.18 -1.78
CA MET A 228 3.27 19.96 -2.93
C MET A 228 2.63 21.30 -2.53
N ASP A 229 2.44 21.56 -1.23
CA ASP A 229 2.08 22.86 -0.66
C ASP A 229 3.24 23.88 -0.66
N ILE A 230 4.44 23.48 -1.05
CA ILE A 230 5.62 24.36 -1.13
C ILE A 230 5.93 24.66 -2.61
N GLU A 231 6.14 25.94 -2.92
CA GLU A 231 6.31 26.44 -4.29
C GLU A 231 7.39 25.73 -5.11
N THR A 232 8.52 25.36 -4.49
CA THR A 232 9.62 24.65 -5.17
C THR A 232 9.30 23.20 -5.53
N ALA A 233 8.18 22.65 -5.04
CA ALA A 233 7.85 21.24 -5.22
C ALA A 233 7.41 20.90 -6.65
N GLU A 234 6.75 21.82 -7.35
CA GLU A 234 6.21 21.58 -8.69
C GLU A 234 7.30 21.22 -9.70
N ALA A 235 8.38 22.03 -9.76
CA ALA A 235 9.50 21.78 -10.65
C ALA A 235 10.17 20.41 -10.40
N ASN A 236 10.32 20.03 -9.13
CA ASN A 236 10.89 18.73 -8.76
C ASN A 236 9.93 17.57 -9.03
N PHE A 237 8.62 17.76 -8.88
CA PHE A 237 7.63 16.76 -9.24
C PHE A 237 7.70 16.42 -10.74
N GLU A 238 7.86 17.43 -11.60
CA GLU A 238 8.06 17.22 -13.03
C GLU A 238 9.35 16.43 -13.33
N ILE A 239 10.46 16.80 -12.69
CA ILE A 239 11.73 16.05 -12.79
C ILE A 239 11.55 14.59 -12.36
N LEU A 240 10.87 14.34 -11.23
CA LEU A 240 10.61 12.98 -10.75
C LEU A 240 9.79 12.20 -11.77
N ARG A 241 8.74 12.79 -12.32
CA ARG A 241 7.87 12.15 -13.32
C ARG A 241 8.60 11.80 -14.61
N GLU A 242 9.46 12.70 -15.11
CA GLU A 242 10.22 12.51 -16.34
C GLU A 242 11.38 11.51 -16.16
N ARG A 243 12.08 11.57 -15.03
CA ARG A 243 13.29 10.77 -14.78
C ARG A 243 12.99 9.38 -14.20
N LEU A 244 11.78 9.14 -13.71
CA LEU A 244 11.35 7.87 -13.13
C LEU A 244 10.18 7.24 -13.91
N PRO A 245 10.32 7.00 -15.23
CA PRO A 245 9.20 6.53 -16.08
C PRO A 245 8.67 5.14 -15.71
N ASN A 246 9.47 4.35 -14.98
CA ASN A 246 9.10 3.01 -14.51
C ASN A 246 8.33 3.03 -13.18
N TYR A 247 8.20 4.20 -12.55
CA TYR A 247 7.47 4.35 -11.29
C TYR A 247 6.19 5.15 -11.51
N ILE A 248 5.16 4.82 -10.73
CA ILE A 248 4.00 5.71 -10.62
C ILE A 248 4.39 6.82 -9.63
N VAL A 249 4.50 8.05 -10.12
CA VAL A 249 4.79 9.23 -9.31
C VAL A 249 3.48 9.95 -8.99
N VAL A 250 3.19 10.13 -7.69
CA VAL A 250 1.95 10.74 -7.18
C VAL A 250 2.28 12.03 -6.43
N PRO A 251 1.74 13.19 -6.84
CA PRO A 251 1.88 14.43 -6.07
C PRO A 251 1.00 14.36 -4.82
N ALA A 252 1.50 14.84 -3.69
CA ALA A 252 0.74 14.93 -2.46
C ALA A 252 1.16 16.06 -1.53
N SER A 253 0.20 16.54 -0.74
CA SER A 253 0.46 17.32 0.47
C SER A 253 -0.12 16.59 1.66
N ALA A 254 0.74 15.86 2.38
CA ALA A 254 0.35 15.16 3.59
C ALA A 254 -0.10 16.13 4.70
N GLU A 255 0.47 17.34 4.76
CA GLU A 255 0.09 18.35 5.76
C GLU A 255 -1.30 18.95 5.45
N ALA A 256 -1.62 19.17 4.18
CA ALA A 256 -2.96 19.58 3.77
C ALA A 256 -4.00 18.52 4.16
N GLU A 257 -3.75 17.24 3.83
CA GLU A 257 -4.64 16.15 4.24
C GLU A 257 -4.78 16.11 5.76
N LEU A 258 -3.68 16.10 6.52
CA LEU A 258 -3.71 16.06 7.98
C LEU A 258 -4.54 17.22 8.57
N THR A 259 -4.43 18.42 8.00
CA THR A 259 -5.20 19.60 8.39
C THR A 259 -6.69 19.40 8.17
N LEU A 260 -7.10 18.93 6.99
CA LEU A 260 -8.50 18.62 6.69
C LEU A 260 -9.04 17.54 7.63
N ARG A 261 -8.28 16.47 7.86
CA ARG A 261 -8.67 15.35 8.74
C ARG A 261 -8.87 15.80 10.19
N ARG A 262 -7.98 16.66 10.71
CA ARG A 262 -8.13 17.27 12.04
C ARG A 262 -9.34 18.20 12.13
N ALA A 263 -9.64 18.96 11.07
CA ALA A 263 -10.80 19.82 11.02
C ALA A 263 -12.12 19.01 11.00
N VAL A 264 -12.16 17.88 10.28
CA VAL A 264 -13.29 16.92 10.33
C VAL A 264 -13.47 16.35 11.74
N HIS A 265 -12.37 15.94 12.39
CA HIS A 265 -12.44 15.39 13.75
C HIS A 265 -12.99 16.40 14.78
N LYS A 266 -12.71 17.70 14.58
CA LYS A 266 -13.28 18.79 15.39
C LYS A 266 -14.71 19.19 14.97
N GLY A 267 -15.29 18.54 13.96
CA GLY A 267 -16.60 18.88 13.41
C GLY A 267 -16.67 20.23 12.70
N LEU A 268 -15.53 20.82 12.34
CA LEU A 268 -15.45 22.15 11.72
C LEU A 268 -15.81 22.11 10.23
N ILE A 269 -15.49 21.00 9.56
CA ILE A 269 -15.75 20.79 8.13
C ILE A 269 -16.34 19.40 7.89
N LYS A 270 -17.03 19.23 6.76
CA LYS A 270 -17.36 17.94 6.14
C LYS A 270 -16.39 17.70 4.98
N TYR A 271 -15.62 16.63 5.06
CA TYR A 271 -14.65 16.22 4.03
C TYR A 271 -14.51 14.69 4.05
N VAL A 272 -14.53 14.06 2.87
CA VAL A 272 -14.19 12.64 2.70
C VAL A 272 -12.79 12.55 2.07
N PRO A 273 -11.85 11.76 2.65
CA PRO A 273 -10.50 11.64 2.11
C PRO A 273 -10.46 11.31 0.63
N GLY A 274 -9.68 12.08 -0.12
CA GLY A 274 -9.54 11.94 -1.57
C GLY A 274 -10.61 12.64 -2.40
N GLU A 275 -11.61 13.29 -1.79
CA GLU A 275 -12.48 14.22 -2.51
C GLU A 275 -11.76 15.51 -2.91
N GLU A 276 -12.33 16.19 -3.90
CA GLU A 276 -11.78 17.38 -4.55
C GLU A 276 -12.19 18.68 -3.85
N ASP A 277 -13.11 18.62 -2.87
CA ASP A 277 -13.61 19.78 -2.13
C ASP A 277 -14.01 19.39 -0.70
N PHE A 278 -14.24 20.39 0.15
CA PHE A 278 -14.78 20.23 1.50
C PHE A 278 -15.78 21.33 1.83
N LYS A 279 -16.70 21.05 2.76
CA LYS A 279 -17.70 22.03 3.20
C LYS A 279 -17.42 22.50 4.61
N ILE A 280 -17.33 23.81 4.82
CA ILE A 280 -17.23 24.39 6.17
C ILE A 280 -18.60 24.29 6.84
N LEU A 281 -18.63 23.71 8.05
CA LEU A 281 -19.86 23.54 8.84
C LEU A 281 -20.01 24.64 9.89
N LYS A 282 -18.90 25.08 10.49
CA LYS A 282 -18.87 25.97 11.65
C LYS A 282 -17.93 27.14 11.42
N GLU A 283 -18.34 28.04 10.54
CA GLU A 283 -17.50 29.13 10.08
C GLU A 283 -17.07 30.10 11.21
N SER A 284 -17.94 30.33 12.19
CA SER A 284 -17.68 31.20 13.35
C SER A 284 -16.72 30.61 14.38
N GLU A 285 -16.50 29.29 14.37
CA GLU A 285 -15.60 28.59 15.30
C GLU A 285 -14.16 28.49 14.74
N LEU A 286 -13.92 28.91 13.50
CA LEU A 286 -12.60 28.89 12.87
C LEU A 286 -11.75 30.07 13.34
N THR A 287 -10.52 29.79 13.78
CA THR A 287 -9.53 30.85 13.98
C THR A 287 -9.10 31.44 12.64
N SER A 288 -8.56 32.67 12.66
CA SER A 288 -8.03 33.32 11.46
C SER A 288 -6.94 32.49 10.77
N GLN A 289 -6.12 31.77 11.54
CA GLN A 289 -5.09 30.87 11.01
C GLN A 289 -5.70 29.62 10.36
N GLN A 290 -6.71 29.00 11.00
CA GLN A 290 -7.38 27.84 10.43
C GLN A 290 -8.08 28.17 9.12
N ARG A 291 -8.77 29.32 9.07
CA ARG A 291 -9.39 29.81 7.84
C ARG A 291 -8.37 29.98 6.72
N LYS A 292 -7.28 30.70 6.98
CA LYS A 292 -6.20 30.87 5.99
C LYS A 292 -5.63 29.54 5.51
N ALA A 293 -5.47 28.56 6.40
CA ALA A 293 -5.00 27.23 6.02
C ALA A 293 -6.00 26.49 5.11
N LEU A 294 -7.30 26.54 5.44
CA LEU A 294 -8.35 25.95 4.61
C LEU A 294 -8.44 26.64 3.24
N ASP A 295 -8.39 27.97 3.20
CA ASP A 295 -8.41 28.75 1.94
C ASP A 295 -7.19 28.43 1.07
N PHE A 296 -6.01 28.29 1.69
CA PHE A 296 -4.79 27.86 1.00
C PHE A 296 -4.95 26.46 0.42
N ILE A 297 -5.45 25.50 1.21
CA ILE A 297 -5.66 24.11 0.75
C ILE A 297 -6.66 24.09 -0.41
N GLN A 298 -7.78 24.82 -0.30
CA GLN A 298 -8.80 24.85 -1.34
C GLN A 298 -8.27 25.46 -2.64
N SER A 299 -7.52 26.56 -2.57
CA SER A 299 -7.02 27.26 -3.76
C SER A 299 -5.78 26.62 -4.39
N ARG A 300 -4.77 26.30 -3.59
CA ARG A 300 -3.44 25.86 -4.09
C ARG A 300 -3.29 24.35 -4.19
N ILE A 301 -3.98 23.58 -3.35
CA ILE A 301 -3.85 22.11 -3.37
C ILE A 301 -5.00 21.48 -4.14
N LEU A 302 -6.22 21.70 -3.70
CA LEU A 302 -7.41 21.14 -4.36
C LEU A 302 -7.67 21.82 -5.70
N GLY A 303 -7.48 23.15 -5.79
CA GLY A 303 -7.66 23.89 -7.05
C GLY A 303 -6.66 23.49 -8.14
N GLU A 304 -5.40 23.18 -7.81
CA GLU A 304 -4.37 22.83 -8.78
C GLU A 304 -4.31 21.31 -9.06
N TYR A 305 -4.35 20.48 -8.01
CA TYR A 305 -4.14 19.02 -8.11
C TYR A 305 -5.43 18.21 -8.01
N MET A 306 -6.59 18.84 -7.75
CA MET A 306 -7.91 18.22 -7.55
C MET A 306 -7.98 17.26 -6.35
N ARG A 307 -6.90 17.11 -5.57
CA ARG A 307 -6.80 16.22 -4.40
C ARG A 307 -5.56 16.52 -3.59
N THR A 308 -5.53 16.07 -2.34
CA THR A 308 -4.33 16.11 -1.48
C THR A 308 -3.30 15.03 -1.81
N GLY A 309 -3.68 13.98 -2.53
CA GLY A 309 -2.79 12.91 -2.98
C GLY A 309 -2.60 11.74 -2.01
N VAL A 310 -2.89 11.89 -0.71
CA VAL A 310 -2.67 10.82 0.29
C VAL A 310 -3.56 9.60 0.05
N GLN A 311 -4.88 9.78 0.03
CA GLN A 311 -5.82 8.68 -0.22
C GLN A 311 -5.64 8.10 -1.63
N PHE A 312 -5.29 8.94 -2.61
CA PHE A 312 -5.02 8.51 -3.97
C PHE A 312 -3.80 7.60 -4.06
N ALA A 313 -2.70 7.93 -3.38
CA ALA A 313 -1.50 7.10 -3.31
C ALA A 313 -1.78 5.72 -2.71
N ILE A 314 -2.62 5.66 -1.65
CA ILE A 314 -3.07 4.39 -1.06
C ILE A 314 -3.89 3.58 -2.08
N ASN A 315 -4.88 4.21 -2.72
CA ASN A 315 -5.72 3.52 -3.70
C ASN A 315 -4.92 3.03 -4.91
N VAL A 316 -3.99 3.83 -5.42
CA VAL A 316 -3.07 3.43 -6.49
C VAL A 316 -2.22 2.24 -6.05
N SER A 317 -1.69 2.27 -4.82
CA SER A 317 -0.88 1.16 -4.29
C SER A 317 -1.69 -0.14 -4.21
N VAL A 318 -2.94 -0.08 -3.76
CA VAL A 318 -3.77 -1.28 -3.58
C VAL A 318 -4.36 -1.79 -4.90
N PHE A 319 -5.04 -0.93 -5.65
CA PHE A 319 -5.82 -1.35 -6.81
C PHE A 319 -5.03 -1.37 -8.11
N LYS A 320 -4.03 -0.50 -8.28
CA LYS A 320 -3.24 -0.40 -9.52
C LYS A 320 -1.92 -1.14 -9.41
N LEU A 321 -1.15 -0.89 -8.35
CA LEU A 321 0.19 -1.45 -8.19
C LEU A 321 0.13 -2.93 -7.76
N LEU A 322 -0.68 -3.26 -6.74
CA LEU A 322 -0.91 -4.64 -6.33
C LEU A 322 -2.00 -5.36 -7.14
N GLY A 323 -2.81 -4.63 -7.91
CA GLY A 323 -3.88 -5.19 -8.73
C GLY A 323 -5.00 -5.86 -7.94
N MET A 324 -5.17 -5.49 -6.66
CA MET A 324 -6.19 -6.10 -5.79
C MET A 324 -7.59 -5.80 -6.30
N SER A 325 -8.49 -6.78 -6.19
CA SER A 325 -9.91 -6.65 -6.54
C SER A 325 -10.76 -6.67 -5.26
N ALA A 326 -11.69 -5.73 -5.11
CA ALA A 326 -12.65 -5.71 -4.00
C ALA A 326 -13.84 -6.62 -4.31
N VAL A 327 -13.96 -7.75 -3.62
CA VAL A 327 -14.98 -8.77 -3.88
C VAL A 327 -15.92 -8.92 -2.68
N TYR A 328 -17.21 -9.01 -2.93
CA TYR A 328 -18.29 -8.99 -1.93
C TYR A 328 -18.96 -10.36 -1.83
N PRO A 329 -18.59 -11.20 -0.86
CA PRO A 329 -19.32 -12.43 -0.60
C PRO A 329 -20.63 -12.15 0.14
N ILE A 330 -21.70 -12.80 -0.28
CA ILE A 330 -23.02 -12.74 0.35
C ILE A 330 -23.58 -14.15 0.56
N SER A 331 -24.64 -14.26 1.37
CA SER A 331 -25.33 -15.53 1.59
C SER A 331 -26.60 -15.64 0.75
N ASP A 332 -27.45 -14.62 0.82
CA ASP A 332 -28.75 -14.58 0.14
C ASP A 332 -28.66 -13.64 -1.08
N THR A 333 -28.86 -14.17 -2.29
CA THR A 333 -28.77 -13.42 -3.55
C THR A 333 -29.91 -12.42 -3.77
N VAL A 334 -31.02 -12.59 -3.07
CA VAL A 334 -32.19 -11.70 -3.18
C VAL A 334 -32.08 -10.59 -2.15
N LYS A 335 -31.77 -10.92 -0.89
CA LYS A 335 -31.62 -9.94 0.19
C LYS A 335 -30.26 -9.26 0.21
N LEU A 336 -29.30 -9.78 -0.56
CA LEU A 336 -27.90 -9.30 -0.59
C LEU A 336 -27.23 -9.35 0.78
N SER A 337 -27.64 -10.29 1.63
CA SER A 337 -27.28 -10.31 3.05
C SER A 337 -26.49 -11.54 3.47
N ASP A 338 -25.88 -11.50 4.65
CA ASP A 338 -25.48 -12.70 5.39
C ASP A 338 -26.70 -13.40 6.04
N LYS A 339 -26.42 -14.50 6.77
CA LYS A 339 -27.42 -15.24 7.56
C LYS A 339 -28.03 -14.43 8.70
N SER A 340 -27.35 -13.38 9.16
CA SER A 340 -27.83 -12.48 10.21
C SER A 340 -28.66 -11.31 9.67
N GLY A 341 -28.85 -11.23 8.35
CA GLY A 341 -29.61 -10.17 7.70
C GLY A 341 -28.80 -8.90 7.42
N ASN A 342 -27.47 -8.92 7.61
CA ASN A 342 -26.62 -7.78 7.28
C ASN A 342 -26.41 -7.73 5.76
N VAL A 343 -26.84 -6.64 5.12
CA VAL A 343 -26.74 -6.34 3.69
C VAL A 343 -25.32 -5.90 3.33
N LEU A 344 -24.74 -6.57 2.33
CA LEU A 344 -23.35 -6.40 1.88
C LEU A 344 -22.38 -6.36 3.09
N PRO A 345 -22.32 -7.45 3.88
CA PRO A 345 -21.65 -7.44 5.17
C PRO A 345 -20.14 -7.35 5.02
N ASP A 346 -19.59 -8.07 4.06
CA ASP A 346 -18.14 -8.21 3.92
C ASP A 346 -17.65 -7.76 2.54
N VAL A 347 -16.41 -7.32 2.51
CA VAL A 347 -15.63 -7.11 1.28
C VAL A 347 -14.20 -7.56 1.52
N PHE A 348 -13.62 -8.25 0.54
CA PHE A 348 -12.25 -8.74 0.62
C PHE A 348 -11.43 -8.18 -0.55
N LEU A 349 -10.22 -7.72 -0.24
CA LEU A 349 -9.21 -7.43 -1.26
C LEU A 349 -8.59 -8.76 -1.70
N MET A 350 -8.86 -9.17 -2.93
CA MET A 350 -8.39 -10.42 -3.53
C MET A 350 -7.23 -10.13 -4.51
N PRO A 351 -6.10 -10.84 -4.41
CA PRO A 351 -4.99 -10.68 -5.35
C PRO A 351 -5.36 -10.96 -6.81
N PRO A 352 -4.61 -10.42 -7.79
CA PRO A 352 -4.81 -10.71 -9.21
C PRO A 352 -4.85 -12.21 -9.49
N GLY A 353 -5.84 -12.64 -10.29
CA GLY A 353 -6.00 -14.04 -10.68
C GLY A 353 -6.61 -14.95 -9.61
N SER A 354 -7.02 -14.41 -8.45
CA SER A 354 -7.79 -15.15 -7.45
C SER A 354 -9.07 -15.73 -8.05
N THR A 355 -9.47 -16.89 -7.56
CA THR A 355 -10.64 -17.63 -8.03
C THR A 355 -11.78 -17.64 -7.01
N VAL A 356 -12.96 -18.12 -7.40
CA VAL A 356 -14.07 -18.39 -6.46
C VAL A 356 -13.62 -19.30 -5.30
N ARG A 357 -12.76 -20.29 -5.58
CA ARG A 357 -12.18 -21.15 -4.55
C ARG A 357 -11.33 -20.37 -3.54
N ASP A 358 -10.53 -19.42 -4.01
CA ASP A 358 -9.72 -18.57 -3.13
C ASP A 358 -10.58 -17.63 -2.28
N LEU A 359 -11.67 -17.10 -2.85
CA LEU A 359 -12.66 -16.34 -2.09
C LEU A 359 -13.32 -17.22 -1.02
N ALA A 360 -13.75 -18.44 -1.37
CA ALA A 360 -14.33 -19.38 -0.42
C ALA A 360 -13.38 -19.68 0.75
N ARG A 361 -12.10 -19.94 0.45
CA ARG A 361 -11.06 -20.13 1.47
C ARG A 361 -10.90 -18.89 2.37
N THR A 362 -10.92 -17.70 1.77
CA THR A 362 -10.78 -16.42 2.49
C THR A 362 -11.93 -16.16 3.45
N VAL A 363 -13.16 -16.52 3.05
CA VAL A 363 -14.33 -16.45 3.92
C VAL A 363 -14.25 -17.51 5.02
N HIS A 364 -14.10 -18.78 4.66
CA HIS A 364 -13.89 -19.88 5.60
C HIS A 364 -13.40 -21.15 4.88
N THR A 365 -12.41 -21.83 5.44
CA THR A 365 -11.86 -23.10 4.92
C THR A 365 -12.89 -24.20 4.63
N GLU A 366 -13.99 -24.30 5.38
CA GLU A 366 -15.04 -25.30 5.15
C GLU A 366 -15.91 -24.99 3.92
N LEU A 367 -16.04 -23.70 3.56
CA LEU A 367 -16.70 -23.30 2.31
C LEU A 367 -15.87 -23.71 1.10
N GLU A 368 -14.54 -23.65 1.21
CA GLU A 368 -13.64 -24.12 0.15
C GLU A 368 -13.75 -25.64 -0.05
N LYS A 369 -13.69 -26.41 1.04
CA LYS A 369 -13.75 -27.88 0.99
C LYS A 369 -15.06 -28.39 0.39
N GLY A 370 -16.17 -27.75 0.73
CA GLY A 370 -17.49 -28.12 0.23
C GLY A 370 -17.94 -27.36 -1.03
N LEU A 371 -17.09 -26.53 -1.64
CA LEU A 371 -17.47 -25.64 -2.73
C LEU A 371 -18.08 -26.42 -3.91
N LEU A 372 -19.31 -26.07 -4.26
CA LEU A 372 -19.99 -26.58 -5.45
C LEU A 372 -19.85 -25.59 -6.62
N TYR A 373 -20.27 -24.35 -6.39
CA TYR A 373 -20.18 -23.23 -7.35
C TYR A 373 -20.42 -21.91 -6.61
N ALA A 374 -20.23 -20.77 -7.28
CA ALA A 374 -20.74 -19.48 -6.82
C ALA A 374 -21.88 -19.00 -7.73
N VAL A 375 -22.71 -18.11 -7.23
CA VAL A 375 -23.73 -17.41 -8.01
C VAL A 375 -23.35 -15.93 -8.09
N ASP A 376 -23.21 -15.41 -9.31
CA ASP A 376 -23.12 -13.96 -9.50
C ASP A 376 -24.50 -13.34 -9.26
N VAL A 377 -24.57 -12.44 -8.30
CA VAL A 377 -25.80 -11.74 -7.92
C VAL A 377 -26.39 -10.94 -9.08
N ARG A 378 -25.57 -10.35 -9.94
CA ARG A 378 -26.04 -9.46 -11.00
C ARG A 378 -26.69 -10.22 -12.14
N THR A 379 -26.11 -11.35 -12.51
CA THR A 379 -26.51 -12.13 -13.69
C THR A 379 -27.33 -13.38 -13.33
N GLY A 380 -27.29 -13.83 -12.08
CA GLY A 380 -27.85 -15.10 -11.62
C GLY A 380 -27.09 -16.33 -12.13
N LEU A 381 -25.97 -16.14 -12.85
CA LEU A 381 -25.21 -17.22 -13.43
C LEU A 381 -24.44 -18.01 -12.38
N ARG A 382 -24.37 -19.32 -12.58
CA ARG A 382 -23.50 -20.20 -11.79
C ARG A 382 -22.08 -20.12 -12.34
N LEU A 383 -21.16 -19.78 -11.46
CA LEU A 383 -19.74 -19.66 -11.73
C LEU A 383 -18.98 -20.86 -11.15
N PRO A 384 -18.11 -21.53 -11.93
CA PRO A 384 -17.32 -22.64 -11.44
C PRO A 384 -16.26 -22.16 -10.43
N GLY A 385 -15.69 -23.09 -9.67
CA GLY A 385 -14.72 -22.78 -8.62
C GLY A 385 -13.42 -22.12 -9.11
N ASP A 386 -13.06 -22.32 -10.38
CA ASP A 386 -11.90 -21.76 -11.06
C ASP A 386 -12.19 -20.44 -11.80
N TYR A 387 -13.43 -19.93 -11.74
CA TYR A 387 -13.76 -18.61 -12.25
C TYR A 387 -12.85 -17.56 -11.62
N LYS A 388 -12.16 -16.79 -12.47
CA LYS A 388 -11.29 -15.68 -12.06
C LYS A 388 -12.15 -14.51 -11.60
N LEU A 389 -11.99 -14.13 -10.34
CA LEU A 389 -12.68 -13.01 -9.74
C LEU A 389 -12.36 -11.71 -10.48
N LYS A 390 -13.36 -10.84 -10.57
CA LYS A 390 -13.23 -9.49 -11.08
C LYS A 390 -13.47 -8.49 -9.96
N ASP A 391 -12.93 -7.29 -10.15
CA ASP A 391 -13.18 -6.19 -9.23
C ASP A 391 -14.68 -5.91 -9.12
N ARG A 392 -15.15 -5.71 -7.88
CA ARG A 392 -16.55 -5.47 -7.51
C ARG A 392 -17.51 -6.63 -7.81
N ASP A 393 -17.01 -7.85 -7.99
CA ASP A 393 -17.85 -9.05 -8.02
C ASP A 393 -18.66 -9.18 -6.70
N VAL A 394 -19.94 -9.56 -6.84
CA VAL A 394 -20.84 -9.81 -5.70
C VAL A 394 -21.35 -11.24 -5.83
N LEU A 395 -20.84 -12.14 -4.98
CA LEU A 395 -20.97 -13.58 -5.18
C LEU A 395 -21.59 -14.27 -3.98
N SER A 396 -22.56 -15.17 -4.21
CA SER A 396 -23.01 -16.12 -3.19
C SER A 396 -22.32 -17.47 -3.38
N ILE A 397 -21.60 -17.92 -2.34
CA ILE A 397 -20.82 -19.16 -2.37
C ILE A 397 -21.71 -20.34 -1.98
N VAL A 398 -21.95 -21.28 -2.90
CA VAL A 398 -22.75 -22.47 -2.63
C VAL A 398 -21.82 -23.63 -2.29
N SER A 399 -22.01 -24.20 -1.09
CA SER A 399 -21.17 -25.29 -0.57
C SER A 399 -22.03 -26.42 0.00
N ALA A 400 -21.64 -27.67 -0.23
CA ALA A 400 -22.30 -28.86 0.33
C ALA A 400 -22.20 -28.95 1.86
N THR A 401 -21.18 -28.32 2.45
CA THR A 401 -21.01 -28.23 3.92
C THR A 401 -21.91 -27.14 4.51
N ARG A 402 -22.52 -26.29 3.68
CA ARG A 402 -23.45 -25.23 4.07
C ARG A 402 -24.83 -25.85 4.35
N ARG A 403 -25.00 -26.50 5.50
CA ARG A 403 -26.32 -26.90 5.98
C ARG A 403 -27.16 -25.66 6.29
N GLY A 404 -28.40 -25.62 5.77
CA GLY A 404 -29.54 -24.80 6.21
C GLY A 404 -29.28 -23.31 6.37
#